data_AF-A0A7X7IBZ4-F1
#
_entry.id   AF-A0A7X7IBZ4-F1
#
_cell.length_a   1.000
_cell.length_b   1.000
_cell.length_c   1.000
_cell.angle_alpha   90.00
_cell.angle_beta   90.00
_cell.angle_gamma   90.00
#
_symmetry.space_group_name_H-M   'P 1'
#
loop_
_entity.id
_entity.type
_entity.pdbx_description
1 polymer ?
#
loop_
_entity_poly.entity_id
_entity_poly.type
_entity_poly.pdbx_seq_one_letter_code
_entity_poly.pdbx_strand_id
1 'polypeptide(L)' 'MRDYSIFKEFGFERQPVGVSFSLKKPEGIPQMEGSLGVCEMFAKAQNSPPFYAARENVQCGTQVMGMEPFPPIMFSG' A
#
# COMPACT_ATOMS: atom_id res chain seq x y z
N MET A 1 0.25 2.27 23.76
CA MET A 1 0.64 2.86 22.46
C MET A 1 2.12 2.61 22.28
N ARG A 2 2.58 2.15 21.11
CA ARG A 2 4.01 1.92 20.86
C ARG A 2 4.67 3.24 20.46
N ASP A 3 5.85 3.53 21.01
CA ASP A 3 6.67 4.66 20.60
C ASP A 3 7.44 4.30 19.32
N TYR A 4 7.35 5.17 18.32
CA TYR A 4 8.00 5.04 17.02
C TYR A 4 9.00 6.20 16.76
N SER A 5 9.36 6.95 17.80
CA SER A 5 10.32 8.05 17.74
C SER A 5 11.67 7.66 17.13
N ILE A 6 12.11 6.41 17.32
CA ILE A 6 13.35 5.86 16.78
C ILE A 6 13.48 6.01 15.26
N PHE A 7 12.37 6.00 14.51
CA PHE A 7 12.41 6.18 13.05
C PHE A 7 12.95 7.55 12.62
N LYS A 8 12.89 8.55 13.52
CA LYS A 8 13.43 9.90 13.27
C LYS A 8 14.96 9.95 13.35
N GLU A 9 15.59 9.02 14.06
CA GLU A 9 17.04 8.99 14.24
C GLU A 9 17.78 8.47 13.00
N PHE A 10 17.12 7.68 12.17
CA PHE A 10 17.73 7.11 10.95
C PHE A 10 17.91 8.11 9.80
N GLY A 11 17.32 9.31 9.89
CA GLY A 11 17.48 10.33 8.87
C GLY A 11 16.90 9.95 7.49
N PHE A 12 15.82 9.17 7.45
CA PHE A 12 15.18 8.81 6.18
C PHE A 12 14.66 10.05 5.44
N GLU A 13 14.91 10.11 4.13
CA GLU A 13 14.36 11.15 3.25
C GLU A 13 12.82 11.13 3.24
N ARG A 14 12.23 9.94 3.41
CA ARG A 14 10.79 9.69 3.42
C ARG A 14 10.40 8.88 4.65
N GLN A 15 9.23 9.16 5.22
CA GLN A 15 8.74 8.40 6.38
C GLN A 15 8.57 6.91 6.01
N PRO A 16 8.96 5.96 6.88
CA PRO A 16 8.76 4.55 6.62
C PRO A 16 7.26 4.21 6.60
N VAL A 17 6.86 3.31 5.70
CA VAL A 17 5.48 2.86 5.56
C VAL A 17 5.38 1.40 5.99
N GLY A 18 4.46 1.13 6.92
CA GLY A 18 4.09 -0.24 7.29
C GLY A 18 2.97 -0.78 6.40
N VAL A 19 3.13 -2.00 5.91
CA VAL A 19 2.12 -2.69 5.09
C VAL A 19 1.74 -3.98 5.79
N SER A 20 0.44 -4.24 5.87
CA SER A 20 -0.10 -5.48 6.41
C SER A 20 -1.23 -5.98 5.50
N PHE A 21 -1.23 -7.27 5.21
CA PHE A 21 -2.26 -7.92 4.41
C PHE A 21 -3.19 -8.69 5.33
N SER A 22 -4.49 -8.49 5.16
CA SER A 22 -5.53 -9.17 5.92
C SER A 22 -6.63 -9.64 4.97
N LEU A 23 -7.13 -10.85 5.20
CA LEU A 23 -8.30 -11.38 4.50
C LEU A 23 -9.61 -10.72 4.97
N LYS A 24 -9.61 -10.17 6.19
CA LYS A 24 -10.76 -9.50 6.79
C LYS A 24 -10.57 -7.99 6.74
N LYS A 25 -11.69 -7.27 6.55
CA LYS A 25 -11.73 -5.81 6.70
C LYS A 25 -11.24 -5.43 8.12
N PRO A 26 -10.27 -4.52 8.25
CA PRO A 26 -9.81 -4.06 9.55
C PRO A 26 -10.87 -3.21 10.25
N GLU A 27 -10.97 -3.36 11.58
CA GLU A 27 -11.85 -2.54 12.42
C GLU A 27 -11.21 -1.18 12.73
N GLY A 28 -12.00 -0.11 12.69
CA GLY A 28 -11.56 1.24 13.07
C GLY A 28 -10.59 1.92 12.08
N ILE A 29 -10.24 1.28 10.97
CA ILE A 29 -9.41 1.86 9.91
C ILE A 29 -10.31 2.23 8.72
N PRO A 30 -10.31 3.49 8.24
CA PRO A 30 -11.13 3.90 7.11
C PRO A 30 -10.62 3.30 5.78
N GLN A 31 -11.54 3.08 4.84
CA GLN A 31 -11.17 2.71 3.47
C GLN A 31 -10.59 3.93 2.75
N MET A 32 -9.64 3.70 1.87
CA MET A 32 -9.11 4.75 0.99
C MET A 32 -10.22 5.25 0.05
N GLU A 33 -10.28 6.57 -0.14
CA GLU A 33 -11.11 7.19 -1.17
C GLU A 33 -10.41 7.12 -2.54
N GLY A 34 -11.18 6.80 -3.58
CA GLY A 34 -10.69 6.71 -4.95
C GLY A 34 -9.83 5.46 -5.22
N SER A 35 -9.07 5.51 -6.31
CA SER A 35 -8.24 4.41 -6.78
C SER A 35 -6.86 4.95 -7.16
N LEU A 36 -5.79 4.29 -6.75
CA LEU A 36 -4.40 4.70 -6.98
C LEU A 36 -3.55 3.52 -7.42
N GLY A 37 -2.41 3.79 -8.06
CA GLY A 37 -1.37 2.78 -8.22
C GLY A 37 -0.76 2.41 -6.87
N VAL A 38 -0.35 1.14 -6.69
CA VAL A 38 0.26 0.70 -5.42
C VAL A 38 1.48 1.54 -5.01
N CYS A 39 2.28 1.99 -5.97
CA CYS A 39 3.41 2.89 -5.72
C CYS A 39 2.99 4.24 -5.12
N GLU A 40 1.87 4.80 -5.58
CA GLU A 40 1.33 6.08 -5.09
C GLU A 40 0.69 5.93 -3.71
N MET A 41 0.13 4.75 -3.39
CA MET A 41 -0.40 4.46 -2.05
C MET A 41 0.67 4.60 -0.97
N PHE A 42 1.92 4.22 -1.26
CA PHE A 42 3.02 4.42 -0.33
C PHE A 42 3.34 5.89 -0.10
N ALA A 43 3.36 6.71 -1.16
CA ALA A 43 3.55 8.15 -1.02
C ALA A 43 2.41 8.81 -0.21
N LYS A 44 1.17 8.36 -0.42
CA LYS A 44 0.00 8.80 0.36
C LYS A 44 0.12 8.43 1.83
N ALA A 45 0.47 7.17 2.13
CA ALA A 45 0.58 6.64 3.49
C ALA A 45 1.63 7.35 4.35
N GLN A 46 2.65 7.96 3.73
CA GLN A 46 3.65 8.76 4.45
C GLN A 46 3.08 10.05 5.05
N ASN A 47 1.98 10.56 4.49
CA ASN A 47 1.44 11.89 4.80
C ASN A 47 -0.02 11.85 5.27
N SER A 48 -0.60 10.68 5.47
CA SER A 48 -2.00 10.51 5.87
C SER A 48 -2.14 9.65 7.12
N PRO A 49 -3.30 9.71 7.81
CA PRO A 49 -3.68 8.69 8.78
C PRO A 49 -3.70 7.29 8.15
N PRO A 50 -3.64 6.22 8.97
CA PRO A 50 -3.77 4.85 8.49
C PRO A 50 -5.08 4.65 7.72
N PHE A 51 -5.00 3.92 6.61
CA PHE A 51 -6.14 3.52 5.80
C PHE A 51 -5.95 2.08 5.32
N TYR A 52 -7.05 1.44 4.91
CA TYR A 52 -6.98 0.18 4.17
C TYR A 52 -7.38 0.41 2.71
N ALA A 53 -6.78 -0.38 1.82
CA ALA A 53 -7.14 -0.44 0.41
C ALA A 53 -7.74 -1.81 0.11
N ALA A 54 -8.93 -1.82 -0.49
CA ALA A 54 -9.53 -3.02 -1.06
C ALA A 54 -9.21 -3.11 -2.56
N ARG A 55 -9.67 -4.16 -3.22
CA ARG A 55 -9.37 -4.44 -4.64
C ARG A 55 -9.73 -3.26 -5.55
N GLU A 56 -10.88 -2.64 -5.30
CA GLU A 56 -11.40 -1.47 -6.03
C GLU A 56 -10.53 -0.21 -5.89
N ASN A 57 -9.70 -0.14 -4.85
CA ASN A 57 -8.82 0.99 -4.60
C ASN A 57 -7.50 0.88 -5.39
N VAL A 58 -7.20 -0.27 -6.00
CA VAL A 58 -5.91 -0.50 -6.69
C VAL A 58 -6.10 -0.41 -8.21
N GLN A 59 -5.48 0.60 -8.83
CA GLN A 59 -5.49 0.75 -10.30
C GLN A 59 -4.45 -0.15 -10.98
N CYS A 60 -3.26 -0.27 -10.41
CA CYS A 60 -2.15 -1.03 -10.98
C CYS A 60 -1.15 -1.47 -9.89
N GLY A 61 -0.36 -2.52 -10.17
CA GLY A 61 0.70 -2.99 -9.28
C GLY A 61 0.30 -4.13 -8.34
N THR A 62 -0.91 -4.67 -8.46
CA THR A 62 -1.37 -5.89 -7.75
C THR A 62 -0.45 -7.09 -8.01
N GLN A 63 0.13 -7.17 -9.20
CA GLN A 63 1.03 -8.24 -9.61
C GLN A 63 2.37 -8.20 -8.85
N VAL A 64 2.89 -7.00 -8.59
CA VAL A 64 4.13 -6.80 -7.83
C VAL A 64 3.92 -7.23 -6.36
N MET A 65 2.70 -7.08 -5.86
CA MET A 65 2.31 -7.55 -4.52
C MET A 65 1.99 -9.04 -4.46
N GLY A 66 2.06 -9.76 -5.58
CA GLY A 66 1.68 -11.17 -5.66
C GLY A 66 0.19 -11.43 -5.42
N MET A 67 -0.65 -10.40 -5.50
CA MET A 67 -2.11 -10.52 -5.32
C MET A 67 -2.80 -10.99 -6.60
N GLU A 68 -2.17 -10.78 -7.75
CA GLU A 68 -2.64 -11.22 -9.07
C GLU A 68 -1.46 -11.76 -9.89
N PRO A 69 -1.69 -12.73 -10.79
CA PRO A 69 -0.67 -13.14 -11.73
C PRO A 69 -0.38 -12.03 -12.75
N PHE A 70 0.85 -12.00 -13.25
CA PHE A 70 1.15 -11.21 -14.45
C PHE A 70 0.36 -11.76 -15.64
N PRO A 71 -0.12 -10.89 -16.55
CA PRO A 71 -0.75 -11.35 -17.78
C PRO A 71 0.22 -12.24 -18.55
N PRO A 72 -0.28 -13.22 -19.32
CA PRO A 72 0.56 -14.08 -20.14
C PRO A 72 1.41 -13.22 -21.08
N ILE A 73 2.70 -13.53 -21.19
CA ILE A 73 3.60 -12.86 -22.13
C ILE A 73 3.13 -13.22 -23.55
N MET A 74 2.60 -12.24 -24.28
CA MET A 74 2.22 -12.44 -25.67
C MET A 74 3.48 -12.36 -26.54
N PHE A 75 3.77 -13.43 -27.28
CA PHE A 75 4.75 -13.40 -28.36
C PHE A 75 4.01 -13.04 -29.66
N SER A 76 4.45 -11.99 -30.36
CA SER A 76 4.04 -11.83 -31.77
C SER A 76 4.88 -12.82 -32.57
N GLY A 77 4.21 -13.75 -33.25
CA GLY A 77 4.80 -14.50 -34.36
C GLY A 77 5.01 -13.60 -35.59
#